data_AF-A0A9P9GR73-F1
#
_entry.id   AF-A0A9P9GR73-F1
#
_cell.length_a   1.000
_cell.length_b   1.000
_cell.length_c   1.000
_cell.angle_alpha   90.00
_cell.angle_beta   90.00
_cell.angle_gamma   90.00
#
_symmetry.space_group_name_H-M   'P 1'
#
loop_
_entity.id
_entity.type
_entity.pdbx_description
1 polymer ?
#
loop_
_entity_poly.entity_id
_entity_poly.type
_entity_poly.pdbx_seq_one_letter_code
_entity_poly.pdbx_strand_id
1 'polypeptide(L)'
;FCLPSGYWLRLSEALFQLSMMFWTHQDPAGNMSSSAIVYYTAVMGIQWCSLVYNSAHNSTSGLAALIWVGRLLFLEYALPVYSYTTPAYIWLSRDRYLSQPDRLGVIRKKYLIRGCYTPFGEIVEPKAFAKSIVKGEGIPGNL
;
A
#
# COMPACT_ATOMS: atom_id res chain seq x y z
N PHE A 1 -8.72 -6.97 23.55
CA PHE A 1 -8.92 -7.28 22.12
C PHE A 1 -9.16 -8.78 22.05
N CYS A 2 -10.32 -9.23 21.58
CA CYS A 2 -10.57 -10.64 21.33
C CYS A 2 -10.37 -10.90 19.84
N LEU A 3 -9.57 -11.92 19.50
CA LEU A 3 -9.46 -12.33 18.11
C LEU A 3 -10.80 -12.93 17.65
N PRO A 4 -11.19 -12.71 16.38
CA PRO A 4 -12.26 -13.50 15.78
C PRO A 4 -11.96 -14.99 15.95
N SER A 5 -12.99 -15.82 16.09
CA SER A 5 -12.83 -17.28 16.22
C SER A 5 -13.36 -18.01 14.98
N GLY A 6 -12.81 -19.21 14.74
CA GLY A 6 -13.27 -20.10 13.67
C GLY A 6 -13.15 -19.50 12.27
N TYR A 7 -14.26 -19.49 11.53
CA TYR A 7 -14.32 -19.07 10.13
C TYR A 7 -13.90 -17.60 9.91
N TRP A 8 -14.32 -16.70 10.80
CA TRP A 8 -14.05 -15.27 10.67
C TRP A 8 -12.57 -14.93 10.79
N LEU A 9 -11.84 -15.65 11.65
CA LEU A 9 -10.39 -15.52 11.76
C LEU A 9 -9.73 -15.88 10.43
N ARG A 10 -10.06 -17.07 9.92
CA ARG A 10 -9.52 -17.56 8.65
C ARG A 10 -9.81 -16.62 7.48
N LEU A 11 -11.03 -16.07 7.41
CA LEU A 11 -11.39 -15.09 6.39
C LEU A 11 -10.55 -13.82 6.53
N SER A 12 -10.40 -13.28 7.74
CA SER A 12 -9.58 -12.08 7.96
C SER A 12 -8.11 -12.29 7.61
N GLU A 13 -7.53 -13.44 7.97
CA GLU A 13 -6.15 -13.77 7.62
C GLU A 13 -5.98 -13.93 6.10
N ALA A 14 -6.93 -14.57 5.42
CA ALA A 14 -6.92 -14.72 3.97
C ALA A 14 -7.06 -13.37 3.25
N LEU A 15 -7.94 -12.49 3.72
CA LEU A 15 -8.11 -11.13 3.18
C LEU A 15 -6.85 -10.30 3.37
N PHE A 16 -6.22 -10.39 4.54
CA PHE A 16 -4.96 -9.72 4.80
C PHE A 16 -3.84 -10.26 3.90
N GLN A 17 -3.75 -11.59 3.74
CA GLN A 17 -2.78 -12.20 2.83
C GLN A 17 -2.99 -11.75 1.38
N LEU A 18 -4.22 -11.79 0.88
CA LEU A 18 -4.55 -11.32 -0.46
C LEU A 18 -4.19 -9.84 -0.64
N SER A 19 -4.51 -9.01 0.36
CA SER A 19 -4.15 -7.59 0.35
C SER A 19 -2.63 -7.41 0.25
N MET A 20 -1.87 -8.17 1.04
CA MET A 20 -0.40 -8.13 0.99
C MET A 20 0.17 -8.66 -0.33
N MET A 21 -0.47 -9.62 -0.99
CA MET A 21 -0.06 -10.07 -2.33
C MET A 21 -0.11 -8.92 -3.35
N PHE A 22 -1.13 -8.06 -3.30
CA PHE A 22 -1.18 -6.89 -4.18
C PHE A 22 -0.04 -5.89 -3.90
N TRP A 23 0.28 -5.64 -2.63
CA TRP A 23 1.32 -4.69 -2.23
C TRP A 23 2.75 -5.21 -2.41
N THR A 24 2.93 -6.53 -2.33
CA THR A 24 4.24 -7.20 -2.47
C THR A 24 4.47 -7.79 -3.86
N HIS A 25 3.55 -7.54 -4.80
CA HIS A 25 3.69 -7.92 -6.20
C HIS A 25 5.04 -7.47 -6.73
N GLN A 26 5.78 -8.40 -7.33
CA GLN A 26 7.01 -8.10 -8.05
C GLN A 26 6.94 -8.81 -9.39
N ASP A 27 7.13 -8.05 -10.44
CA ASP A 27 7.21 -8.56 -11.80
C ASP A 27 8.69 -8.87 -12.13
N PRO A 28 9.04 -10.09 -12.56
CA PRO A 28 10.42 -10.45 -12.87
C PRO A 28 11.04 -9.60 -14.00
N ALA A 29 10.23 -9.05 -14.90
CA ALA A 29 10.69 -8.16 -15.97
C ALA A 29 10.70 -6.68 -15.53
N GLY A 30 10.34 -6.39 -14.27
CA GLY A 30 10.23 -5.03 -13.74
C GLY A 30 9.02 -4.26 -14.28
N ASN A 31 8.08 -4.94 -14.96
CA ASN A 31 6.91 -4.29 -15.53
C ASN A 31 5.79 -4.16 -14.49
N MET A 32 5.56 -2.94 -14.02
CA MET A 32 4.53 -2.65 -13.02
C MET A 32 3.11 -2.51 -13.59
N SER A 33 2.93 -2.57 -14.90
CA SER A 33 1.60 -2.59 -15.54
C SER A 33 0.79 -3.83 -15.16
N SER A 34 1.45 -4.93 -14.78
CA SER A 34 0.78 -6.15 -14.29
C SER A 34 0.28 -6.04 -12.85
N SER A 35 0.69 -5.01 -12.11
CA SER A 35 0.29 -4.82 -10.73
C SER A 35 -1.13 -4.26 -10.65
N ALA A 36 -2.05 -5.07 -10.11
CA ALA A 36 -3.46 -4.68 -9.94
C ALA A 36 -3.64 -3.37 -9.15
N ILE A 37 -2.82 -3.16 -8.11
CA ILE A 37 -2.94 -1.95 -7.29
C ILE A 37 -2.39 -0.71 -7.99
N VAL A 38 -1.29 -0.84 -8.76
CA VAL A 38 -0.78 0.26 -9.59
C VAL A 38 -1.81 0.63 -10.65
N TYR A 39 -2.40 -0.36 -11.32
CA TYR A 39 -3.47 -0.15 -12.29
C TYR A 39 -4.68 0.55 -11.65
N TYR A 40 -5.12 0.10 -10.47
CA TYR A 40 -6.18 0.75 -9.72
C TYR A 40 -5.87 2.22 -9.40
N THR A 41 -4.63 2.56 -9.05
CA THR A 41 -4.25 3.97 -8.79
C THR A 41 -4.35 4.84 -10.04
N ALA A 42 -4.08 4.30 -11.22
CA ALA A 42 -4.26 5.03 -12.47
C ALA A 42 -5.75 5.33 -12.72
N VAL A 43 -6.63 4.35 -12.48
CA VAL A 43 -8.08 4.51 -12.61
C VAL A 43 -8.64 5.50 -11.58
N MET A 44 -8.12 5.54 -10.35
CA MET A 44 -8.51 6.54 -9.34
C MET A 44 -8.28 7.98 -9.79
N GLY A 45 -7.35 8.21 -10.74
CA GLY A 45 -7.11 9.52 -11.34
C GLY A 45 -8.23 9.99 -12.26
N ILE A 46 -9.22 9.15 -12.59
CA ILE A 46 -10.32 9.44 -13.50
C ILE A 46 -11.60 9.70 -12.70
N GLN A 47 -12.30 10.79 -13.00
CA GLN A 47 -13.58 11.10 -12.38
C GLN A 47 -14.69 10.24 -12.96
N TRP A 48 -15.43 9.53 -12.10
CA TRP A 48 -16.43 8.54 -12.51
C TRP A 48 -17.54 9.10 -13.42
N CYS A 49 -18.06 10.30 -13.12
CA CYS A 49 -19.23 10.83 -13.84
C CYS A 49 -18.88 11.56 -15.14
N SER A 50 -17.71 12.21 -15.20
CA SER A 50 -17.31 13.04 -16.34
C SER A 50 -16.30 12.33 -17.26
N LEU A 51 -15.68 11.24 -16.79
CA LEU A 51 -14.56 10.55 -17.44
C LEU A 51 -13.36 11.46 -17.75
N VAL A 52 -13.30 12.62 -17.09
CA VAL A 52 -12.17 13.55 -17.15
C VAL A 52 -11.19 13.21 -16.03
N TYR A 53 -9.90 13.49 -16.23
CA TYR A 53 -8.92 13.37 -15.17
C TYR A 53 -9.25 14.31 -14.00
N ASN A 54 -9.18 13.78 -12.78
CA ASN A 54 -9.27 14.56 -11.57
C ASN A 54 -8.13 15.59 -11.53
N SER A 55 -8.42 16.80 -11.04
CA SER A 55 -7.39 17.80 -10.78
C SER A 55 -6.28 17.20 -9.89
N ALA A 56 -5.05 17.69 -10.04
CA ALA A 56 -3.91 17.19 -9.26
C ALA A 56 -4.21 17.20 -7.75
N HIS A 57 -4.95 18.21 -7.27
CA HIS A 57 -5.37 18.32 -5.87
C HIS A 57 -6.34 17.19 -5.44
N ASN A 58 -7.40 16.95 -6.21
CA ASN A 58 -8.40 15.93 -5.88
C ASN A 58 -7.85 14.50 -6.02
N SER A 59 -6.98 14.27 -7.00
CA SER A 59 -6.25 13.00 -7.15
C SER A 59 -5.31 12.74 -5.97
N THR A 60 -4.76 13.79 -5.35
CA THR A 60 -3.78 13.68 -4.26
C THR A 60 -4.41 13.14 -2.97
N SER A 61 -5.67 13.46 -2.66
CA SER A 61 -6.32 13.03 -1.41
C SER A 61 -6.59 11.51 -1.40
N GLY A 62 -7.16 10.97 -2.48
CA GLY A 62 -7.40 9.53 -2.64
C GLY A 62 -6.10 8.73 -2.67
N LEU A 63 -5.09 9.22 -3.41
CA LEU A 63 -3.77 8.59 -3.45
C LEU A 63 -3.08 8.62 -2.08
N ALA A 64 -3.22 9.72 -1.32
CA ALA A 64 -2.69 9.82 0.03
C ALA A 64 -3.36 8.83 1.00
N ALA A 65 -4.68 8.66 0.90
CA ALA A 65 -5.41 7.67 1.69
C ALA A 65 -4.94 6.24 1.38
N LEU A 66 -4.80 5.89 0.10
CA LEU A 66 -4.32 4.57 -0.31
C LEU A 66 -2.88 4.30 0.18
N ILE A 67 -1.99 5.27 0.07
CA ILE A 67 -0.61 5.18 0.61
C ILE A 67 -0.64 4.99 2.13
N TRP A 68 -1.53 5.66 2.85
CA TRP A 68 -1.66 5.51 4.29
C TRP A 68 -2.15 4.11 4.68
N VAL A 69 -3.17 3.58 4.00
CA VAL A 69 -3.64 2.19 4.17
C VAL A 69 -2.52 1.19 3.87
N GLY A 70 -1.78 1.38 2.78
CA GLY A 70 -0.63 0.54 2.44
C GLY A 70 0.42 0.53 3.54
N ARG A 71 0.74 1.68 4.13
CA ARG A 71 1.69 1.77 5.26
C ARG A 71 1.21 1.01 6.49
N LEU A 72 -0.10 1.06 6.80
CA LEU A 72 -0.67 0.30 7.91
C LEU A 72 -0.59 -1.21 7.65
N LEU A 73 -0.91 -1.66 6.44
CA LEU A 73 -0.80 -3.07 6.06
C LEU A 73 0.64 -3.56 6.15
N PHE A 74 1.61 -2.77 5.67
CA PHE A 74 3.02 -3.10 5.80
C PHE A 74 3.52 -3.10 7.25
N LEU A 75 2.94 -2.29 8.13
CA LEU A 75 3.26 -2.30 9.56
C LEU A 75 2.82 -3.62 10.20
N GLU A 76 1.59 -4.04 9.94
CA GLU A 76 1.07 -5.35 10.39
C GLU A 76 1.86 -6.51 9.77
N TYR A 77 2.25 -6.40 8.49
CA TYR A 77 3.07 -7.41 7.82
C TYR A 77 4.49 -7.51 8.39
N ALA A 78 5.08 -6.38 8.77
CA ALA A 78 6.42 -6.35 9.36
C ALA A 78 6.42 -6.88 10.79
N LEU A 79 5.44 -6.46 11.59
CA LEU A 79 5.34 -6.75 13.01
C LEU A 79 3.89 -7.15 13.39
N PRO A 80 3.46 -8.36 12.99
CA PRO A 80 2.14 -8.89 13.31
C PRO A 80 1.82 -8.81 14.80
N VAL A 81 0.61 -8.39 15.17
CA VAL A 81 0.21 -8.40 16.59
C VAL A 81 0.15 -9.81 17.15
N TYR A 82 -0.30 -10.76 16.33
CA TYR A 82 -0.42 -12.18 16.61
C TYR A 82 0.14 -12.97 15.43
N SER A 83 0.38 -14.26 15.63
CA SER A 83 0.91 -15.11 14.56
C SER A 83 -0.20 -15.50 13.60
N TYR A 84 0.00 -15.27 12.30
CA TYR A 84 -0.90 -15.75 11.25
C TYR A 84 -0.46 -17.17 10.89
N THR A 85 -1.33 -18.15 11.16
CA THR A 85 -1.01 -19.59 11.05
C THR A 85 -1.86 -20.33 10.04
N THR A 86 -2.92 -19.68 9.52
CA THR A 86 -3.87 -20.31 8.60
C THR A 86 -3.39 -20.42 7.14
N PRO A 87 -2.52 -19.54 6.60
CA PRO A 87 -2.07 -19.65 5.21
C PRO A 87 -0.73 -20.40 5.04
N ALA A 88 -0.34 -20.67 3.79
CA ALA A 88 0.88 -21.39 3.39
C ALA A 88 2.21 -20.75 3.89
N TYR A 89 2.17 -19.48 4.29
CA TYR A 89 3.29 -18.78 4.93
C TYR A 89 2.92 -18.40 6.37
N ILE A 90 3.71 -18.89 7.32
CA ILE A 90 3.56 -18.54 8.74
C ILE A 90 4.16 -17.14 8.95
N TRP A 91 3.37 -16.20 9.45
CA TRP A 91 3.88 -14.92 9.94
C TRP A 91 3.96 -14.93 11.45
N LEU A 92 5.17 -14.77 11.96
CA LEU A 92 5.45 -14.74 13.39
C LEU A 92 4.91 -13.46 14.01
N SER A 93 4.39 -13.58 15.23
CA SER A 93 4.03 -12.44 16.06
C SER A 93 5.26 -11.59 16.43
N ARG A 94 5.05 -10.30 16.63
CA ARG A 94 6.12 -9.31 16.85
C ARG A 94 7.04 -9.61 18.03
N ASP A 95 6.55 -10.30 19.05
CA ASP A 95 7.28 -10.74 20.24
C ASP A 95 8.33 -11.83 19.93
N ARG A 96 8.19 -12.53 18.81
CA ARG A 96 9.11 -13.60 18.41
C ARG A 96 10.30 -13.13 17.58
N TYR A 97 10.31 -11.88 17.12
CA TYR A 97 11.47 -11.31 16.46
C TYR A 97 12.49 -10.81 17.48
N LEU A 98 13.76 -11.21 17.32
CA LEU A 98 14.89 -10.77 18.15
C LEU A 98 15.03 -9.24 18.18
N SER A 99 14.77 -8.58 17.04
CA SER A 99 14.80 -7.13 16.91
C SER A 99 13.68 -6.67 15.99
N GLN A 100 12.65 -6.08 16.59
CA GLN A 100 11.53 -5.50 15.85
C GLN A 100 11.94 -4.32 14.94
N PRO A 101 12.86 -3.41 15.37
CA PRO A 101 13.35 -2.34 14.50
C PRO A 101 14.08 -2.86 13.26
N ASP A 102 14.90 -3.90 13.40
CA ASP A 102 15.62 -4.47 12.26
C ASP A 102 14.66 -5.14 11.28
N ARG A 103 13.67 -5.88 11.79
CA ARG A 103 12.62 -6.48 10.96
C ARG A 103 11.86 -5.41 10.17
N LEU A 104 11.43 -4.34 10.85
CA LEU A 104 10.77 -3.20 10.20
C LEU A 104 11.68 -2.54 9.16
N GLY A 105 12.96 -2.38 9.47
CA GLY A 105 13.97 -1.83 8.57
C GLY A 105 14.12 -2.64 7.29
N VAL A 106 14.16 -3.97 7.38
CA VAL A 106 14.22 -4.87 6.22
C VAL A 106 12.99 -4.72 5.33
N ILE A 107 11.78 -4.74 5.91
CA ILE A 107 10.53 -4.59 5.15
C ILE A 107 10.45 -3.21 4.51
N ARG A 108 10.80 -2.16 5.26
CA ARG A 108 10.83 -0.79 4.73
C ARG A 108 11.78 -0.67 3.55
N LYS A 109 13.01 -1.15 3.68
CA LYS A 109 14.02 -1.09 2.61
C LYS A 109 13.60 -1.86 1.37
N LYS A 110 12.93 -2.99 1.56
CA LYS A 110 12.50 -3.85 0.46
C LYS A 110 11.30 -3.30 -0.30
N TYR A 111 10.31 -2.74 0.41
CA TYR A 111 9.01 -2.44 -0.21
C TYR A 111 8.61 -0.97 -0.20
N LEU A 112 9.06 -0.17 0.76
CA LEU A 112 8.50 1.17 1.03
C LEU A 112 9.42 2.32 0.60
N ILE A 113 10.64 2.04 0.14
CA ILE A 113 11.56 3.08 -0.33
C ILE A 113 11.19 3.50 -1.76
N ARG A 114 11.33 4.80 -2.02
CA ARG A 114 11.13 5.40 -3.35
C ARG A 114 12.17 4.84 -4.33
N GLY A 115 11.77 4.51 -5.55
CA GLY A 115 12.63 3.89 -6.55
C GLY A 115 12.86 2.38 -6.36
N CYS A 116 12.22 1.75 -5.38
CA CYS A 116 12.08 0.30 -5.39
C CYS A 116 11.10 -0.09 -6.50
N TYR A 117 11.43 -1.15 -7.28
CA TYR A 117 10.49 -1.79 -8.20
C TYR A 117 9.44 -2.58 -7.40
N THR A 118 8.58 -1.85 -6.70
CA THR A 118 7.44 -2.36 -5.94
C THR A 118 6.24 -1.44 -6.18
N PRO A 119 5.00 -1.95 -6.00
CA PRO A 119 3.80 -1.16 -6.17
C PRO A 119 3.81 0.12 -5.34
N PHE A 120 4.34 0.07 -4.12
CA PHE A 120 4.44 1.24 -3.27
C PHE A 120 5.45 2.27 -3.80
N GLY A 121 6.60 1.81 -4.31
CA GLY A 121 7.60 2.67 -4.95
C GLY A 121 7.02 3.44 -6.13
N GLU A 122 6.29 2.74 -7.00
CA GLU A 122 5.57 3.33 -8.14
C GLU A 122 4.53 4.35 -7.70
N ILE A 123 3.66 4.01 -6.75
CA ILE A 123 2.53 4.87 -6.31
C ILE A 123 3.02 6.18 -5.64
N VAL A 124 4.19 6.16 -5.00
CA VAL A 124 4.76 7.34 -4.35
C VAL A 124 5.28 8.38 -5.37
N GLU A 125 5.71 7.95 -6.55
CA GLU A 125 6.21 8.83 -7.61
C GLU A 125 5.14 9.81 -8.13
N PRO A 126 3.93 9.37 -8.56
CA PRO A 126 2.84 10.26 -8.95
C PRO A 126 2.46 11.24 -7.85
N LYS A 127 2.46 10.83 -6.58
CA LYS A 127 2.17 11.75 -5.47
C LYS A 127 3.21 12.86 -5.37
N ALA A 128 4.49 12.53 -5.50
CA ALA A 128 5.57 13.52 -5.47
C ALA A 128 5.45 14.50 -6.65
N PHE A 129 5.13 13.99 -7.83
CA PHE A 129 4.91 14.77 -9.04
C PHE A 129 3.68 15.69 -8.94
N ALA A 130 2.52 15.17 -8.51
CA ALA A 130 1.31 15.97 -8.30
C ALA A 130 1.54 17.10 -7.30
N LYS A 131 2.29 16.85 -6.23
CA LYS A 131 2.67 17.89 -5.25
C LYS A 131 3.54 18.99 -5.87
N SER A 132 4.44 18.65 -6.80
CA SER A 132 5.24 19.66 -7.51
C SER A 132 4.39 20.52 -8.45
N ILE A 133 3.39 19.94 -9.11
CA ILE A 133 2.43 20.69 -9.95
C ILE A 133 1.63 21.67 -9.09
N VAL A 134 1.02 21.21 -7.99
CA VAL A 134 0.25 22.07 -7.09
C VAL A 134 1.10 23.22 -6.53
N LYS A 135 2.38 22.98 -6.28
CA LYS A 135 3.30 24.05 -5.83
C LYS A 135 3.61 25.06 -6.94
N GLY A 136 3.66 24.63 -8.20
CA GLY A 136 3.92 25.49 -9.36
C GLY A 136 2.71 26.28 -9.83
N GLU A 137 1.52 25.70 -9.78
CA GLU A 137 0.26 26.31 -10.23
C GLU A 137 -0.41 27.17 -9.15
N GLY A 138 -0.02 26.99 -7.87
CA GLY A 138 -0.69 27.58 -6.72
C GLY A 138 -1.88 26.74 -6.25
N ILE A 139 -2.25 26.90 -4.97
CA ILE A 139 -3.50 26.30 -4.47
C ILE A 139 -4.65 27.02 -5.18
N PRO A 140 -5.57 26.33 -5.87
CA PRO A 140 -6.74 27.00 -6.43
C PRO A 140 -7.45 27.70 -5.27
N GLY A 141 -7.56 29.02 -5.35
CA GLY A 141 -8.40 29.78 -4.43
C GLY A 141 -9.80 29.20 -4.52
N ASN A 142 -10.38 28.86 -3.37
CA ASN A 142 -11.77 28.41 -3.30
C ASN A 142 -12.64 29.40 -4.10
N LEU A 143 -13.21 28.93 -5.21
CA LEU A 143 -14.37 29.53 -5.85
C LEU A 143 -15.62 28.91 -5.24
#